data_AF-A0A916E5F3-F1
#
_entry.id   AF-A0A916E5F3-F1
#
_cell.length_a   1.000
_cell.length_b   1.000
_cell.length_c   1.000
_cell.angle_alpha   90.00
_cell.angle_beta   90.00
_cell.angle_gamma   90.00
#
_symmetry.space_group_name_H-M   'P 1'
#
loop_
_entity.id
_entity.type
_entity.pdbx_description
1 polymer ?
#
loop_
_entity_poly.entity_id
_entity_poly.type
_entity_poly.pdbx_seq_one_letter_code
_entity_poly.pdbx_strand_id
1 'polypeptide(L)'
;MSSSTEQVKGFDTEELINFLKGRNLHLNETHYNSLRHKEIAGSDFLNYTREELKGLGLAIGPTKRIEQLINELNTQSNDVLKKEVEGLDTEGLINFLKERQNLHLNETHYNIFRHKEITGSDFLNYTKEEFEGFGLASGPAKRIEQLVNELNNQIIFNLWTTAEDNRLVAVINRFGSRNWNRIARKMGNRNPIECQRRWNLINFNANRPSRNGTRSLHHRNTSSTRDDHKKILQRID
;
A
#
# COMPACT_ATOMS: atom_id res chain seq x y z
N MET A 1 -15.87 7.38 19.71
CA MET A 1 -14.39 7.42 19.62
C MET A 1 -13.93 6.22 18.81
N SER A 2 -12.88 6.32 17.98
CA SER A 2 -12.31 5.11 17.35
C SER A 2 -11.27 4.52 18.30
N SER A 3 -11.51 3.31 18.79
CA SER A 3 -10.53 2.53 19.56
C SER A 3 -9.31 2.19 18.69
N SER A 4 -8.12 2.20 19.28
CA SER A 4 -6.89 1.73 18.63
C SER A 4 -6.82 0.20 18.60
N THR A 5 -5.98 -0.35 17.71
CA THR A 5 -5.75 -1.80 17.64
C THR A 5 -5.20 -2.36 18.94
N GLU A 6 -4.26 -1.69 19.60
CA GLU A 6 -3.74 -2.13 20.90
C GLU A 6 -4.82 -2.12 22.00
N GLN A 7 -5.81 -1.22 21.93
CA GLN A 7 -6.99 -1.30 22.81
C GLN A 7 -7.82 -2.55 22.49
N VAL A 8 -8.14 -2.78 21.21
CA VAL A 8 -8.96 -3.92 20.77
C VAL A 8 -8.28 -5.26 21.10
N LYS A 9 -6.97 -5.36 20.95
CA LYS A 9 -6.15 -6.55 21.22
C LYS A 9 -6.24 -7.02 22.67
N GLY A 10 -6.52 -6.12 23.61
CA GLY A 10 -6.70 -6.42 25.03
C GLY A 10 -8.12 -6.86 25.43
N PHE A 11 -9.09 -6.81 24.51
CA PHE A 11 -10.49 -7.12 24.83
C PHE A 11 -10.75 -8.61 25.07
N ASP A 12 -11.53 -8.92 26.11
CA ASP A 12 -12.21 -10.20 26.23
C ASP A 12 -13.35 -10.35 25.19
N THR A 13 -14.01 -11.50 25.17
CA THR A 13 -15.09 -11.78 24.19
C THR A 13 -16.30 -10.87 24.32
N GLU A 14 -16.71 -10.46 25.53
CA GLU A 14 -17.85 -9.54 25.70
C GLU A 14 -17.46 -8.08 25.44
N GLU A 15 -16.25 -7.67 25.83
CA GLU A 15 -15.68 -6.37 25.48
C GLU A 15 -15.58 -6.21 23.95
N LEU A 16 -15.11 -7.24 23.25
CA LEU A 16 -15.09 -7.30 21.80
C LEU A 16 -16.51 -7.23 21.22
N ILE A 17 -17.47 -7.99 21.74
CA ILE A 17 -18.87 -7.95 21.27
C ILE A 17 -19.48 -6.56 21.47
N ASN A 18 -19.25 -5.92 22.62
CA ASN A 18 -19.74 -4.57 22.90
C ASN A 18 -19.11 -3.54 21.97
N PHE A 19 -17.81 -3.65 21.70
CA PHE A 19 -17.12 -2.84 20.69
C PHE A 19 -17.73 -3.03 19.29
N LEU A 20 -17.98 -4.27 18.86
CA LEU A 20 -18.58 -4.59 17.56
C LEU A 20 -20.04 -4.12 17.46
N LYS A 21 -20.83 -4.20 18.55
CA LYS A 21 -22.18 -3.62 18.66
C LYS A 21 -22.17 -2.09 18.49
N GLY A 22 -21.11 -1.42 18.94
CA GLY A 22 -20.88 0.01 18.72
C GLY A 22 -20.44 0.39 17.29
N ARG A 23 -20.22 -0.56 16.38
CA ARG A 23 -19.83 -0.33 14.98
C ARG A 23 -20.99 -0.64 14.04
N ASN A 24 -21.10 0.07 12.91
CA ASN A 24 -22.17 -0.13 11.92
C ASN A 24 -21.95 -1.37 11.03
N LEU A 25 -21.75 -2.53 11.65
CA LEU A 25 -21.46 -3.81 10.98
C LEU A 25 -22.72 -4.60 10.62
N HIS A 26 -23.90 -4.15 11.05
CA HIS A 26 -25.18 -4.85 10.90
C HIS A 26 -25.07 -6.36 11.22
N LEU A 27 -24.54 -6.67 12.40
CA LEU A 27 -24.49 -8.02 12.95
C LEU A 27 -25.71 -8.25 13.85
N ASN A 28 -26.15 -9.50 13.95
CA ASN A 28 -27.27 -9.93 14.79
C ASN A 28 -26.77 -10.79 15.96
N GLU A 29 -27.67 -11.15 16.89
CA GLU A 29 -27.28 -11.92 18.07
C GLU A 29 -26.77 -13.33 17.74
N THR A 30 -27.17 -13.93 16.61
CA THR A 30 -26.59 -15.20 16.14
C THR A 30 -25.09 -15.06 15.82
N HIS A 31 -24.67 -13.96 15.21
CA HIS A 31 -23.24 -13.69 14.97
C HIS A 31 -22.48 -13.49 16.29
N TYR A 32 -23.03 -12.72 17.24
CA TYR A 32 -22.40 -12.51 18.55
C TYR A 32 -22.31 -13.81 19.36
N ASN A 33 -23.35 -14.65 19.33
CA ASN A 33 -23.32 -15.97 19.96
C ASN A 33 -22.28 -16.91 19.32
N SER A 34 -21.99 -16.75 18.02
CA SER A 34 -20.91 -17.49 17.36
C SER A 34 -19.53 -17.04 17.84
N LEU A 35 -19.35 -15.75 18.20
CA LEU A 35 -18.13 -15.25 18.83
C LEU A 35 -17.98 -15.80 20.27
N ARG A 36 -19.06 -15.76 21.06
CA ARG A 36 -19.11 -16.34 22.43
C ARG A 36 -18.77 -17.82 22.45
N HIS A 37 -19.44 -18.61 21.63
CA HIS A 37 -19.29 -20.07 21.62
C HIS A 37 -17.89 -20.52 21.14
N LYS A 38 -17.15 -19.64 20.46
CA LYS A 38 -15.77 -19.86 20.03
C LYS A 38 -14.75 -19.12 20.89
N GLU A 39 -15.18 -18.49 21.99
CA GLU A 39 -14.34 -17.78 22.97
C GLU A 39 -13.36 -16.77 22.33
N ILE A 40 -13.81 -16.10 21.27
CA ILE A 40 -12.95 -15.23 20.45
C ILE A 40 -12.64 -13.94 21.22
N ALA A 41 -11.37 -13.73 21.56
CA ALA A 41 -10.89 -12.49 22.14
C ALA A 41 -10.48 -11.48 21.06
N GLY A 42 -10.23 -10.23 21.47
CA GLY A 42 -9.86 -9.16 20.56
C GLY A 42 -8.52 -9.40 19.84
N SER A 43 -7.57 -10.07 20.50
CA SER A 43 -6.31 -10.54 19.89
C SER A 43 -6.52 -11.52 18.74
N ASP A 44 -7.49 -12.43 18.87
CA ASP A 44 -7.78 -13.44 17.85
C ASP A 44 -8.49 -12.76 16.68
N PHE A 45 -9.52 -11.97 16.98
CA PHE A 45 -10.31 -11.22 16.01
C PHE A 45 -9.46 -10.36 15.07
N LEU A 46 -8.42 -9.69 15.57
CA LEU A 46 -7.53 -8.85 14.75
C LEU A 46 -6.68 -9.65 13.74
N ASN A 47 -6.53 -10.95 13.94
CA ASN A 47 -5.77 -11.86 13.08
C ASN A 47 -6.67 -12.74 12.19
N TYR A 48 -8.00 -12.64 12.30
CA TYR A 48 -8.93 -13.49 11.57
C TYR A 48 -8.83 -13.31 10.05
N THR A 49 -8.53 -14.41 9.36
CA THR A 49 -8.62 -14.48 7.91
C THR A 49 -10.06 -14.45 7.44
N ARG A 50 -10.24 -14.14 6.15
CA ARG A 50 -11.54 -14.17 5.48
C ARG A 50 -12.18 -15.57 5.49
N GLU A 51 -11.37 -16.61 5.52
CA GLU A 51 -11.78 -18.00 5.58
C GLU A 51 -12.30 -18.36 6.98
N GLU A 52 -11.60 -17.93 8.04
CA GLU A 52 -12.05 -18.09 9.43
C GLU A 52 -13.34 -17.31 9.72
N LEU A 53 -13.45 -16.08 9.18
CA LEU A 53 -14.70 -15.30 9.24
C LEU A 53 -15.89 -16.00 8.56
N LYS A 54 -15.67 -16.78 7.49
CA LYS A 54 -16.74 -17.64 6.92
C LYS A 54 -17.04 -18.83 7.84
N GLY A 55 -16.03 -19.37 8.51
CA GLY A 55 -16.16 -20.41 9.54
C GLY A 55 -16.97 -20.02 10.77
N LEU A 56 -17.27 -18.73 10.95
CA LEU A 56 -18.24 -18.22 11.93
C LEU A 56 -19.71 -18.30 11.46
N GLY A 57 -19.98 -18.85 10.27
CA GLY A 57 -21.33 -18.88 9.68
C GLY A 57 -21.81 -17.52 9.14
N LEU A 58 -20.91 -16.55 9.00
CA LEU A 58 -21.24 -15.21 8.49
C LEU A 58 -21.57 -15.26 7.00
N ALA A 59 -22.65 -14.58 6.62
CA ALA A 59 -22.92 -14.27 5.23
C ALA A 59 -21.87 -13.28 4.66
N ILE A 60 -21.68 -13.30 3.33
CA ILE A 60 -20.66 -12.54 2.60
C ILE A 60 -20.65 -11.03 2.95
N GLY A 61 -21.83 -10.44 3.22
CA GLY A 61 -21.95 -9.03 3.63
C GLY A 61 -21.31 -8.74 4.99
N PRO A 62 -21.79 -9.35 6.09
CA PRO A 62 -21.12 -9.36 7.39
C PRO A 62 -19.62 -9.68 7.31
N THR A 63 -19.21 -10.74 6.62
CA THR A 63 -17.79 -11.12 6.45
C THR A 63 -16.97 -9.95 5.92
N LYS A 64 -17.40 -9.31 4.82
CA LYS A 64 -16.69 -8.18 4.22
C LYS A 64 -16.60 -6.96 5.14
N ARG A 65 -17.62 -6.68 5.96
CA ARG A 65 -17.60 -5.54 6.88
C ARG A 65 -16.66 -5.76 8.06
N ILE A 66 -16.59 -6.99 8.56
CA ILE A 66 -15.61 -7.36 9.59
C ILE A 66 -14.19 -7.37 9.03
N GLU A 67 -13.98 -7.99 7.86
CA GLU A 67 -12.72 -7.97 7.10
C GLU A 67 -12.25 -6.52 6.86
N GLN A 68 -13.15 -5.61 6.47
CA GLN A 68 -12.83 -4.19 6.35
C GLN A 68 -12.49 -3.55 7.69
N LEU A 69 -13.23 -3.81 8.78
CA LEU A 69 -12.94 -3.23 10.10
C LEU A 69 -11.58 -3.70 10.66
N ILE A 70 -11.23 -4.98 10.51
CA ILE A 70 -9.91 -5.51 10.92
C ILE A 70 -8.81 -4.78 10.18
N ASN A 71 -8.96 -4.61 8.86
CA ASN A 71 -8.03 -3.84 8.04
C ASN A 71 -7.98 -2.36 8.47
N GLU A 72 -9.11 -1.71 8.74
CA GLU A 72 -9.19 -0.32 9.21
C GLU A 72 -8.48 -0.13 10.56
N LEU A 73 -8.67 -1.04 11.51
CA LEU A 73 -8.00 -1.03 12.80
C LEU A 73 -6.48 -1.17 12.61
N ASN A 74 -6.04 -2.24 11.96
CA ASN A 74 -4.61 -2.48 11.69
C ASN A 74 -3.98 -1.30 10.92
N THR A 75 -4.71 -0.68 9.99
CA THR A 75 -4.29 0.53 9.28
C THR A 75 -4.21 1.74 10.22
N GLN A 76 -5.17 1.93 11.14
CA GLN A 76 -5.10 3.02 12.12
C GLN A 76 -3.90 2.85 13.08
N SER A 77 -3.51 1.61 13.40
CA SER A 77 -2.34 1.32 14.25
C SER A 77 -1.03 1.72 13.59
N ASN A 78 -0.74 1.23 12.38
CA ASN A 78 0.57 1.53 11.78
C ASN A 78 0.63 2.97 11.20
N ASP A 79 -0.47 3.70 11.02
CA ASP A 79 -0.44 5.16 10.76
C ASP A 79 0.05 5.94 12.00
N VAL A 80 -0.28 5.49 13.21
CA VAL A 80 0.27 6.05 14.46
C VAL A 80 1.76 5.70 14.59
N LEU A 81 2.12 4.43 14.44
CA LEU A 81 3.53 3.99 14.49
C LEU A 81 4.38 4.65 13.38
N LYS A 82 3.80 4.88 12.19
CA LYS A 82 4.48 5.60 11.11
C LYS A 82 4.78 7.03 11.50
N LYS A 83 3.81 7.77 12.07
CA LYS A 83 4.01 9.16 12.52
C LYS A 83 5.01 9.27 13.66
N GLU A 84 5.04 8.27 14.54
CA GLU A 84 6.06 8.14 15.58
C GLU A 84 7.45 7.96 14.94
N VAL A 85 7.62 6.98 14.05
CA VAL A 85 8.88 6.73 13.33
C VAL A 85 9.31 7.93 12.50
N GLU A 86 8.40 8.59 11.77
CA GLU A 86 8.69 9.76 10.93
C GLU A 86 9.33 10.93 11.71
N GLY A 87 9.06 11.03 13.01
CA GLY A 87 9.63 12.03 13.91
C GLY A 87 10.94 11.62 14.61
N LEU A 88 11.45 10.40 14.41
CA LEU A 88 12.67 9.92 15.09
C LEU A 88 13.95 10.45 14.43
N ASP A 89 14.90 10.85 15.28
CA ASP A 89 16.29 11.03 14.87
C ASP A 89 17.00 9.67 14.69
N THR A 90 18.28 9.70 14.31
CA THR A 90 19.06 8.50 13.98
C THR A 90 19.17 7.51 15.14
N GLU A 91 19.38 7.97 16.39
CA GLU A 91 19.45 7.04 17.54
C GLU A 91 18.06 6.58 17.99
N GLY A 92 17.03 7.44 17.92
CA GLY A 92 15.64 7.07 18.13
C GLY A 92 15.21 5.94 17.18
N LEU A 93 15.52 6.08 15.89
CA LEU A 93 15.28 5.05 14.88
C LEU A 93 16.06 3.76 15.20
N ILE A 94 17.34 3.86 15.56
CA ILE A 94 18.15 2.68 15.93
C ILE A 94 17.55 1.95 17.13
N ASN A 95 17.04 2.67 18.13
CA ASN A 95 16.38 2.07 19.30
C ASN A 95 15.07 1.36 18.91
N PHE A 96 14.21 2.02 18.11
CA PHE A 96 13.00 1.40 17.54
C PHE A 96 13.30 0.12 16.73
N LEU A 97 14.41 0.10 15.97
CA LEU A 97 14.85 -1.09 15.23
C LEU A 97 15.40 -2.19 16.15
N LYS A 98 16.06 -1.83 17.27
CA LYS A 98 16.58 -2.79 18.26
C LYS A 98 15.49 -3.56 19.00
N GLU A 99 14.32 -2.96 19.21
CA GLU A 99 13.16 -3.64 19.82
C GLU A 99 12.58 -4.76 18.92
N ARG A 100 12.89 -4.76 17.62
CA ARG A 100 12.36 -5.68 16.63
C ARG A 100 13.28 -6.88 16.39
N GLN A 101 13.15 -7.88 17.25
CA GLN A 101 13.98 -9.10 17.25
C GLN A 101 14.02 -9.84 15.90
N ASN A 102 12.94 -9.77 15.10
CA ASN A 102 12.83 -10.39 13.78
C ASN A 102 13.73 -9.75 12.69
N LEU A 103 14.29 -8.57 12.92
CA LEU A 103 15.18 -7.92 11.94
C LEU A 103 16.60 -8.51 11.93
N HIS A 104 17.02 -9.21 12.99
CA HIS A 104 18.37 -9.77 13.15
C HIS A 104 19.50 -8.79 12.74
N LEU A 105 19.36 -7.53 13.14
CA LEU A 105 20.39 -6.50 12.97
C LEU A 105 21.37 -6.54 14.15
N ASN A 106 22.55 -5.97 13.95
CA ASN A 106 23.65 -5.93 14.92
C ASN A 106 24.38 -4.58 14.80
N GLU A 107 25.41 -4.36 15.62
CA GLU A 107 26.05 -3.05 15.71
C GLU A 107 26.71 -2.58 14.40
N THR A 108 27.21 -3.48 13.54
CA THR A 108 27.74 -3.07 12.23
C THR A 108 26.65 -2.56 11.31
N HIS A 109 25.43 -3.11 11.38
CA HIS A 109 24.28 -2.57 10.67
C HIS A 109 23.86 -1.21 11.23
N TYR A 110 23.72 -1.06 12.56
CA TYR A 110 23.33 0.23 13.17
C TYR A 110 24.35 1.34 12.90
N ASN A 111 25.64 1.01 12.80
CA ASN A 111 26.67 1.96 12.39
C ASN A 111 26.46 2.49 10.97
N ILE A 112 25.86 1.74 10.04
CA ILE A 112 25.51 2.27 8.71
C ILE A 112 24.49 3.41 8.84
N PHE A 113 23.45 3.25 9.66
CA PHE A 113 22.45 4.28 9.91
C PHE A 113 23.08 5.55 10.50
N ARG A 114 24.01 5.40 11.44
CA ARG A 114 24.79 6.53 12.02
C ARG A 114 25.64 7.26 10.98
N HIS A 115 26.48 6.53 10.24
CA HIS A 115 27.38 7.12 9.24
C HIS A 115 26.64 7.73 8.03
N LYS A 116 25.37 7.36 7.83
CA LYS A 116 24.48 7.90 6.80
C LYS A 116 23.46 8.92 7.34
N GLU A 117 23.50 9.21 8.64
CA GLU A 117 22.59 10.13 9.33
C GLU A 117 21.10 9.87 9.04
N ILE A 118 20.73 8.58 8.93
CA ILE A 118 19.37 8.16 8.52
C ILE A 118 18.38 8.46 9.65
N THR A 119 17.52 9.46 9.45
CA THR A 119 16.37 9.71 10.33
C THR A 119 15.22 8.76 10.02
N GLY A 120 14.23 8.70 10.91
CA GLY A 120 13.04 7.87 10.68
C GLY A 120 12.18 8.32 9.49
N SER A 121 12.22 9.61 9.12
CA SER A 121 11.59 10.09 7.88
C SER A 121 12.30 9.56 6.63
N ASP A 122 13.64 9.58 6.60
CA ASP A 122 14.43 9.04 5.49
C ASP A 122 14.21 7.52 5.36
N PHE A 123 14.27 6.81 6.50
CA PHE A 123 14.04 5.37 6.60
C PHE A 123 12.72 4.91 5.99
N LEU A 124 11.63 5.65 6.21
CA LEU A 124 10.30 5.34 5.68
C LEU A 124 10.19 5.53 4.15
N ASN A 125 11.16 6.20 3.53
CA ASN A 125 11.19 6.51 2.09
C ASN A 125 12.26 5.74 1.32
N TYR A 126 13.30 5.20 1.97
CA TYR A 126 14.34 4.42 1.32
C TYR A 126 13.87 3.04 0.81
N THR A 127 14.38 2.67 -0.36
CA THR A 127 14.20 1.37 -1.01
C THR A 127 15.23 0.34 -0.55
N LYS A 128 14.94 -0.95 -0.79
CA LYS A 128 15.90 -2.05 -0.55
C LYS A 128 17.22 -1.84 -1.28
N GLU A 129 17.18 -1.35 -2.52
CA GLU A 129 18.36 -1.11 -3.35
C GLU A 129 19.23 0.04 -2.79
N GLU A 130 18.62 1.07 -2.20
CA GLU A 130 19.35 2.14 -1.50
C GLU A 130 20.00 1.62 -0.22
N PHE A 131 19.30 0.82 0.58
CA PHE A 131 19.88 0.15 1.75
C PHE A 131 21.07 -0.76 1.37
N GLU A 132 20.95 -1.54 0.29
CA GLU A 132 22.07 -2.32 -0.26
C GLU A 132 23.24 -1.42 -0.71
N GLY A 133 22.94 -0.30 -1.35
CA GLY A 133 23.92 0.74 -1.72
C GLY A 133 24.61 1.43 -0.53
N PHE A 134 24.01 1.42 0.65
CA PHE A 134 24.63 1.88 1.89
C PHE A 134 25.55 0.84 2.56
N GLY A 135 25.58 -0.39 2.04
CA GLY A 135 26.41 -1.49 2.54
C GLY A 135 25.66 -2.56 3.34
N LEU A 136 24.32 -2.52 3.40
CA LEU A 136 23.55 -3.64 3.95
C LEU A 136 23.60 -4.85 3.01
N ALA A 137 23.81 -6.04 3.56
CA ALA A 137 23.61 -7.26 2.79
C ALA A 137 22.12 -7.44 2.44
N SER A 138 21.85 -8.17 1.35
CA SER A 138 20.49 -8.31 0.79
C SER A 138 19.46 -8.92 1.74
N GLY A 139 19.89 -9.77 2.68
CA GLY A 139 19.04 -10.31 3.74
C GLY A 139 18.54 -9.23 4.71
N PRO A 140 19.43 -8.54 5.45
CA PRO A 140 19.11 -7.36 6.25
C PRO A 140 18.29 -6.30 5.50
N ALA A 141 18.70 -5.90 4.29
CA ALA A 141 18.00 -4.90 3.49
C ALA A 141 16.54 -5.31 3.19
N LYS A 142 16.31 -6.59 2.83
CA LYS A 142 14.96 -7.12 2.58
C LYS A 142 14.08 -7.14 3.84
N ARG A 143 14.64 -7.43 5.02
CA ARG A 143 13.86 -7.40 6.28
C ARG A 143 13.50 -5.98 6.69
N ILE A 144 14.40 -5.03 6.46
CA ILE A 144 14.12 -3.59 6.62
C ILE A 144 13.02 -3.14 5.65
N GLU A 145 13.10 -3.50 4.36
CA GLU A 145 12.06 -3.22 3.37
C GLU A 145 10.69 -3.79 3.79
N GLN A 146 10.65 -5.00 4.35
CA GLN A 146 9.42 -5.61 4.86
C GLN A 146 8.83 -4.84 6.05
N LEU A 147 9.67 -4.32 6.96
CA LEU A 147 9.22 -3.47 8.06
C LEU A 147 8.70 -2.11 7.58
N VAL A 148 9.44 -1.43 6.69
CA VAL A 148 8.96 -0.22 5.99
C VAL A 148 7.64 -0.54 5.26
N ASN A 149 7.51 -1.77 4.78
CA ASN A 149 6.30 -2.44 4.27
C ASN A 149 5.04 -2.24 5.13
N GLU A 150 5.20 -2.73 6.36
CA GLU A 150 4.20 -2.82 7.41
C GLU A 150 3.85 -1.43 7.96
N LEU A 151 4.88 -0.61 8.23
CA LEU A 151 4.72 0.77 8.72
C LEU A 151 4.03 1.68 7.69
N ASN A 152 4.39 1.56 6.41
CA ASN A 152 3.69 2.27 5.34
C ASN A 152 2.32 1.67 5.00
N ASN A 153 1.85 0.66 5.72
CA ASN A 153 0.45 0.22 5.71
C ASN A 153 -0.10 -0.08 4.30
N GLN A 154 0.48 -1.10 3.67
CA GLN A 154 0.12 -1.57 2.32
C GLN A 154 0.61 -0.72 1.14
N ILE A 155 1.73 0.01 1.27
CA ILE A 155 2.39 0.56 0.08
C ILE A 155 2.96 -0.56 -0.80
N ILE A 156 3.97 -1.36 -0.43
CA ILE A 156 4.56 -2.34 -1.39
C ILE A 156 3.58 -3.35 -2.00
N PHE A 157 2.58 -3.87 -1.26
CA PHE A 157 1.59 -4.76 -1.89
C PHE A 157 0.70 -4.07 -2.92
N ASN A 158 0.60 -2.73 -2.93
CA ASN A 158 -0.10 -1.92 -3.94
C ASN A 158 0.85 -1.08 -4.81
N LEU A 159 2.15 -1.06 -4.53
CA LEU A 159 3.13 -0.26 -5.26
C LEU A 159 3.46 -1.00 -6.55
N TRP A 160 2.99 -0.42 -7.64
CA TRP A 160 3.32 -0.87 -8.97
C TRP A 160 4.76 -0.45 -9.28
N THR A 161 5.64 -1.44 -9.43
CA THR A 161 7.01 -1.21 -9.89
C THR A 161 7.01 -0.74 -11.34
N THR A 162 8.07 -0.04 -11.78
CA THR A 162 8.24 0.36 -13.18
C THR A 162 8.20 -0.85 -14.13
N ALA A 163 8.69 -2.01 -13.68
CA ALA A 163 8.60 -3.26 -14.44
C ALA A 163 7.14 -3.75 -14.61
N GLU A 164 6.31 -3.63 -13.57
CA GLU A 164 4.89 -3.97 -13.64
C GLU A 164 4.09 -2.97 -14.45
N ASP A 165 4.39 -1.67 -14.38
CA ASP A 165 3.78 -0.66 -15.24
C ASP A 165 4.09 -0.94 -16.72
N ASN A 166 5.36 -1.18 -17.06
CA ASN A 166 5.77 -1.54 -18.41
C ASN A 166 5.05 -2.83 -18.89
N ARG A 167 4.91 -3.82 -18.00
CA ARG A 167 4.16 -5.05 -18.29
C ARG A 167 2.66 -4.80 -18.46
N LEU A 168 2.05 -3.94 -17.65
CA LEU A 168 0.63 -3.57 -17.75
C LEU A 168 0.36 -2.84 -19.07
N VAL A 169 1.19 -1.86 -19.41
CA VAL A 169 1.16 -1.14 -20.69
C VAL A 169 1.28 -2.14 -21.85
N ALA A 170 2.24 -3.05 -21.82
CA ALA A 170 2.40 -4.06 -22.87
C ALA A 170 1.21 -5.02 -23.00
N VAL A 171 0.63 -5.47 -21.87
CA VAL A 171 -0.57 -6.33 -21.84
C VAL A 171 -1.79 -5.58 -22.39
N ILE A 172 -1.96 -4.31 -22.03
CA ILE A 172 -3.08 -3.47 -22.51
C ILE A 172 -2.93 -3.13 -23.99
N ASN A 173 -1.73 -2.78 -24.46
CA ASN A 173 -1.46 -2.55 -25.88
C ASN A 173 -1.77 -3.80 -26.73
N ARG A 174 -1.56 -5.01 -26.17
CA ARG A 174 -1.82 -6.28 -26.88
C ARG A 174 -3.28 -6.77 -26.83
N PHE A 175 -4.04 -6.46 -25.77
CA PHE A 175 -5.38 -7.03 -25.56
C PHE A 175 -6.51 -6.00 -25.38
N GLY A 176 -6.19 -4.71 -25.32
CA GLY A 176 -7.10 -3.61 -25.05
C GLY A 176 -7.56 -3.51 -23.58
N SER A 177 -7.89 -2.30 -23.14
CA SER A 177 -8.34 -1.98 -21.77
C SER A 177 -9.80 -2.37 -21.45
N ARG A 178 -10.49 -3.10 -22.33
CA ARG A 178 -11.93 -3.41 -22.20
C ARG A 178 -12.26 -4.60 -21.29
N ASN A 179 -11.29 -5.44 -20.92
CA ASN A 179 -11.53 -6.64 -20.12
C ASN A 179 -10.45 -6.84 -19.04
N TRP A 180 -10.68 -6.23 -17.88
CA TRP A 180 -9.77 -6.26 -16.74
C TRP A 180 -9.55 -7.67 -16.15
N ASN A 181 -10.53 -8.56 -16.24
CA ASN A 181 -10.38 -9.97 -15.85
C ASN A 181 -9.35 -10.71 -16.71
N ARG A 182 -9.29 -10.40 -18.01
CA ARG A 182 -8.27 -10.93 -18.94
C ARG A 182 -6.90 -10.32 -18.69
N ILE A 183 -6.83 -9.02 -18.39
CA ILE A 183 -5.59 -8.30 -18.09
C ILE A 183 -4.95 -8.83 -16.79
N ALA A 184 -5.71 -8.90 -15.71
CA ALA A 184 -5.27 -9.46 -14.42
C ALA A 184 -4.68 -10.87 -14.57
N ARG A 185 -5.35 -11.75 -15.33
CA ARG A 185 -4.86 -13.11 -15.63
C ARG A 185 -3.54 -13.14 -16.43
N LYS A 186 -3.19 -12.06 -17.14
CA LYS A 186 -1.91 -11.92 -17.87
C LYS A 186 -0.81 -11.22 -17.05
N MET A 187 -1.19 -10.40 -16.07
CA MET A 187 -0.28 -9.95 -15.01
C MET A 187 0.10 -11.12 -14.10
N GLY A 188 -0.88 -11.93 -13.68
CA GLY A 188 -0.71 -13.13 -12.86
C GLY A 188 -0.58 -12.83 -11.36
N ASN A 189 0.01 -11.70 -11.00
CA ASN A 189 0.22 -11.25 -9.62
C ASN A 189 -0.66 -10.05 -9.20
N ARG A 190 -1.55 -9.57 -10.08
CA ARG A 190 -2.42 -8.39 -9.86
C ARG A 190 -3.87 -8.68 -10.20
N ASN A 191 -4.80 -8.11 -9.44
CA ASN A 191 -6.23 -8.32 -9.61
C ASN A 191 -6.85 -7.31 -10.62
N PRO A 192 -8.09 -7.54 -11.12
CA PRO A 192 -8.70 -6.69 -12.15
C PRO A 192 -8.86 -5.21 -11.76
N ILE A 193 -9.18 -4.95 -10.49
CA ILE A 193 -9.44 -3.62 -9.95
C ILE A 193 -8.12 -2.85 -9.80
N GLU A 194 -7.05 -3.52 -9.33
CA GLU A 194 -5.70 -2.95 -9.26
C GLU A 194 -5.19 -2.53 -10.65
N CYS A 195 -5.32 -3.42 -11.64
CA CYS A 195 -4.91 -3.15 -13.03
C CYS A 195 -5.64 -1.93 -13.61
N GLN A 196 -6.96 -1.83 -13.38
CA GLN A 196 -7.78 -0.72 -13.85
C GLN A 196 -7.40 0.60 -13.17
N ARG A 197 -7.23 0.59 -11.84
CA ARG A 197 -6.83 1.78 -11.07
C ARG A 197 -5.47 2.29 -11.51
N ARG A 198 -4.47 1.41 -11.67
CA ARG A 198 -3.13 1.84 -12.12
C ARG A 198 -3.14 2.40 -13.53
N TRP A 199 -3.84 1.75 -14.47
CA TRP A 199 -3.96 2.25 -15.84
C TRP A 199 -4.54 3.67 -15.90
N ASN A 200 -5.55 3.97 -15.08
CA ASN A 200 -6.12 5.32 -15.01
C ASN A 200 -5.09 6.35 -14.50
N LEU A 201 -4.28 6.00 -13.50
CA LEU A 201 -3.22 6.86 -12.97
C LEU A 201 -2.10 7.12 -13.99
N ILE A 202 -1.66 6.09 -14.73
CA ILE A 202 -0.65 6.24 -15.80
C ILE A 202 -1.15 7.24 -16.86
N ASN A 203 -2.39 7.07 -17.33
CA ASN A 203 -2.97 7.97 -18.34
C ASN A 203 -3.21 9.39 -17.81
N PHE A 204 -3.54 9.55 -16.52
CA PHE A 204 -3.69 10.88 -15.92
C PHE A 204 -2.34 11.61 -15.87
N ASN A 205 -1.27 10.92 -15.46
CA ASN A 205 0.07 11.49 -15.40
C ASN A 205 0.65 11.79 -16.79
N ALA A 206 0.37 10.96 -17.80
CA ALA A 206 0.80 11.18 -19.17
C ALA A 206 0.14 12.40 -19.85
N ASN A 207 -1.02 12.87 -19.35
CA ASN A 207 -1.75 14.01 -19.89
C ASN A 207 -1.51 15.33 -19.12
N ARG A 208 -0.52 15.38 -18.22
CA ARG A 208 -0.22 16.60 -17.46
C ARG A 208 0.47 17.62 -18.38
N PRO A 209 -0.12 18.81 -18.66
CA PRO A 209 0.55 19.81 -19.46
C PRO A 209 1.82 20.29 -18.75
N SER A 210 2.96 20.20 -19.43
CA SER A 210 4.25 20.61 -18.90
C SER A 210 4.22 22.10 -18.52
N ARG A 211 4.42 22.41 -17.23
CA ARG A 211 4.53 23.79 -16.72
C ARG A 211 5.93 24.38 -16.93
N ASN A 212 6.52 24.17 -18.10
CA ASN A 212 7.70 24.92 -18.54
C ASN A 212 7.27 26.10 -19.39
N GLY A 213 6.98 27.22 -18.72
CA GLY A 213 6.38 28.41 -19.30
C GLY A 213 6.93 29.71 -18.71
N THR A 214 8.25 29.84 -18.63
CA THR A 214 8.91 31.13 -18.38
C THR A 214 8.64 32.08 -19.54
N ARG A 215 7.65 32.97 -19.38
CA ARG A 215 7.37 34.06 -20.32
C ARG A 215 8.33 35.22 -20.08
N SER A 216 9.17 35.50 -21.07
CA SER A 216 9.51 36.87 -21.50
C SER A 216 9.70 36.80 -23.01
N LEU A 217 8.67 37.13 -23.79
CA LEU A 217 8.58 38.41 -24.49
C LEU A 217 9.84 38.70 -25.32
N HIS A 218 9.73 38.59 -26.65
CA HIS A 218 9.96 39.71 -27.57
C HIS A 218 9.41 39.42 -28.98
N HIS A 219 8.86 40.47 -29.59
CA HIS A 219 8.61 40.73 -31.01
C HIS A 219 7.65 39.90 -31.88
N ARG A 220 6.81 40.69 -32.57
CA ARG A 220 5.95 40.46 -33.75
C ARG A 220 6.74 39.75 -34.89
N ASN A 221 6.14 39.06 -35.87
CA ASN A 221 5.09 39.60 -36.77
C ASN A 221 4.42 38.54 -37.68
N THR A 222 3.22 38.86 -38.17
CA THR A 222 2.58 38.50 -39.47
C THR A 222 2.34 37.03 -39.93
N SER A 223 1.03 36.73 -40.04
CA SER A 223 0.30 36.21 -41.22
C SER A 223 0.39 34.75 -41.72
N SER A 224 -0.82 34.16 -41.86
CA SER A 224 -1.36 33.45 -43.05
C SER A 224 -1.64 31.94 -42.94
N THR A 225 -2.85 31.56 -43.41
CA THR A 225 -3.28 30.26 -43.99
C THR A 225 -3.10 28.98 -43.16
N ARG A 226 -4.19 28.37 -42.68
CA ARG A 226 -5.10 27.41 -43.36
C ARG A 226 -4.57 25.97 -43.37
N ASP A 227 -5.46 25.07 -42.97
CA ASP A 227 -5.67 23.69 -43.41
C ASP A 227 -4.47 22.88 -43.94
N ASP A 228 -4.22 21.71 -43.34
CA ASP A 228 -4.42 20.47 -44.12
C ASP A 228 -4.51 19.19 -43.27
N HIS A 229 -5.69 18.57 -43.31
CA HIS A 229 -5.87 17.15 -42.99
C HIS A 229 -5.75 16.33 -44.29
N LYS A 230 -4.68 15.53 -44.47
CA LYS A 230 -4.76 14.10 -44.89
C LYS A 230 -3.41 13.48 -45.28
N LYS A 231 -3.28 12.20 -44.93
CA LYS A 231 -2.63 11.08 -45.67
C LYS A 231 -1.25 11.34 -46.31
N ILE A 232 -0.26 10.54 -45.87
CA ILE A 232 0.47 9.63 -46.77
C ILE A 232 0.69 8.29 -46.06
N LEU A 233 0.23 7.21 -46.68
CA LEU A 233 0.77 5.85 -46.54
C LEU A 233 0.64 5.21 -47.92
N GLN A 234 1.75 5.12 -48.66
CA GLN A 234 2.23 3.90 -49.33
C GLN A 234 3.43 4.18 -50.23
N ARG A 235 4.39 3.24 -50.20
CA ARG A 235 5.35 2.90 -51.26
C ARG A 235 6.29 4.01 -51.76
N ILE A 236 7.53 4.01 -51.28
CA ILE A 236 8.66 3.54 -52.10
C ILE A 236 9.52 2.68 -51.16
N ASP A 237 9.79 1.40 -51.42
CA ASP A 237 9.15 0.49 -52.39
C ASP A 237 8.01 -0.31 -51.74
#